data_AF-A0A6L5F804-F1
#
_entry.id   AF-A0A6L5F804-F1
#
_cell.length_a   1.000
_cell.length_b   1.000
_cell.length_c   1.000
_cell.angle_alpha   90.00
_cell.angle_beta   90.00
_cell.angle_gamma   90.00
#
_symmetry.space_group_name_H-M   'P 1'
#
loop_
_entity.id
_entity.type
_entity.pdbx_description
1 polymer ?
#
loop_
_entity_poly.entity_id
_entity_poly.type
_entity_poly.pdbx_seq_one_letter_code
_entity_poly.pdbx_strand_id
1 'polypeptide(L)'
;MGSPRVSTTSTTQTRGQAAAFLRRVLTIPSAEADHFTDENDSVFEDDINSIAEEGISIGCNPPDNAHFCPDDLLTRGQAAAFIRRALLP
;
A
#
# COMPACT_ATOMS: atom_id res chain seq x y z
N MET A 1 13.72 28.25 -15.06
CA MET A 1 12.93 27.79 -13.91
C MET A 1 11.73 27.04 -14.47
N GLY A 2 11.79 25.70 -14.50
CA GLY A 2 10.69 24.88 -15.00
C GLY A 2 9.60 24.80 -13.92
N SER A 3 8.37 25.12 -14.27
CA SER A 3 7.22 24.96 -13.39
C SER A 3 7.10 23.47 -12.99
N PRO A 4 6.97 23.12 -11.71
CA PRO A 4 6.75 21.73 -11.31
C PRO A 4 5.47 21.25 -11.98
N ARG A 5 5.54 20.17 -12.78
CA ARG A 5 4.35 19.52 -13.35
C ARG A 5 3.55 18.94 -12.20
N VAL A 6 2.55 19.68 -11.73
CA VAL A 6 1.47 19.11 -10.92
C VAL A 6 0.68 18.21 -11.87
N SER A 7 0.63 16.91 -11.58
CA SER A 7 -0.24 15.98 -12.29
C SER A 7 -1.68 16.48 -12.15
N THR A 8 -2.31 16.89 -13.25
CA THR A 8 -3.68 17.46 -13.25
C THR A 8 -4.75 16.40 -13.00
N THR A 9 -4.38 15.11 -12.95
CA THR A 9 -5.24 13.99 -12.56
C THR A 9 -5.11 13.72 -11.06
N SER A 10 -5.89 14.42 -10.25
CA SER A 10 -6.15 14.02 -8.86
C SER A 10 -7.15 12.85 -8.85
N THR A 11 -6.72 11.69 -9.34
CA THR A 11 -7.52 10.46 -9.21
C THR A 11 -7.35 9.88 -7.82
N THR A 12 -8.46 9.43 -7.22
CA THR A 12 -8.39 8.71 -5.94
C THR A 12 -7.68 7.38 -6.15
N GLN A 13 -6.69 7.07 -5.31
CA GLN A 13 -5.93 5.82 -5.38
C GLN A 13 -6.62 4.73 -4.57
N THR A 14 -6.58 3.50 -5.08
CA THR A 14 -6.91 2.31 -4.28
C THR A 14 -5.76 1.96 -3.35
N ARG A 15 -6.04 1.12 -2.35
CA ARG A 15 -5.01 0.59 -1.44
C ARG A 15 -3.98 -0.26 -2.17
N GLY A 16 -4.39 -1.08 -3.15
CA GLY A 16 -3.46 -1.88 -3.98
C GLY A 16 -2.51 -1.00 -4.80
N GLN A 17 -3.04 0.07 -5.42
CA GLN A 17 -2.20 1.04 -6.14
C GLN A 17 -1.20 1.76 -5.21
N ALA A 18 -1.59 2.01 -3.96
CA ALA A 18 -0.71 2.62 -2.99
C ALA A 18 0.39 1.65 -2.51
N ALA A 19 0.08 0.37 -2.32
CA ALA A 19 1.07 -0.66 -2.01
C ALA A 19 2.13 -0.75 -3.11
N ALA A 20 1.66 -0.79 -4.36
CA ALA A 20 2.50 -0.75 -5.54
C ALA A 20 3.45 0.45 -5.55
N PHE A 21 2.92 1.65 -5.28
CA PHE A 21 3.74 2.85 -5.21
C PHE A 21 4.79 2.78 -4.10
N LEU A 22 4.40 2.36 -2.89
CA LEU A 22 5.29 2.30 -1.73
C LEU A 22 6.42 1.29 -1.91
N ARG A 23 6.11 0.07 -2.35
CA ARG A 23 7.14 -0.96 -2.59
C ARG A 23 8.19 -0.49 -3.60
N ARG A 24 7.75 0.14 -4.70
CA ARG A 24 8.65 0.65 -5.76
C ARG A 24 9.51 1.81 -5.28
N VAL A 25 8.93 2.79 -4.57
CA VAL A 25 9.67 3.96 -4.10
C VAL A 25 10.67 3.61 -3.00
N LEU A 26 10.32 2.65 -2.15
CA LEU A 26 11.16 2.22 -1.04
C LEU A 26 12.13 1.09 -1.44
N THR A 27 12.03 0.56 -2.67
CA THR A 27 12.86 -0.56 -3.15
C THR A 27 12.78 -1.80 -2.23
N ILE A 28 11.58 -2.09 -1.73
CA ILE A 28 11.32 -3.24 -0.86
C ILE A 28 11.39 -4.53 -1.72
N PRO A 29 12.08 -5.60 -1.25
CA PRO A 29 12.13 -6.87 -1.96
C PRO A 29 10.74 -7.52 -2.12
N SER A 30 10.63 -8.61 -2.88
CA SER A 30 9.40 -9.43 -2.83
C SER A 30 9.26 -10.06 -1.46
N ALA A 31 8.03 -10.19 -0.99
CA ALA A 31 7.75 -10.96 0.22
C ALA A 31 7.99 -12.46 0.04
N GLU A 32 8.30 -13.13 1.13
CA GLU A 32 8.44 -14.59 1.19
C GLU A 32 7.15 -15.29 1.68
N ALA A 33 6.22 -14.52 2.24
CA ALA A 33 4.97 -15.02 2.82
C ALA A 33 3.73 -14.32 2.24
N ASP A 34 2.62 -15.05 2.22
CA ASP A 34 1.29 -14.51 1.97
C ASP A 34 0.71 -14.00 3.30
N HIS A 35 0.26 -12.75 3.33
CA HIS A 35 -0.12 -12.05 4.56
C HIS A 35 -1.62 -11.81 4.70
N PHE A 36 -2.36 -11.75 3.60
CA PHE A 36 -3.81 -11.60 3.63
C PHE A 36 -4.48 -12.65 2.74
N THR A 37 -5.81 -12.69 2.76
CA THR A 37 -6.60 -13.74 2.08
C THR A 37 -7.57 -13.19 1.03
N ASP A 38 -7.50 -11.90 0.70
CA ASP A 38 -8.45 -11.19 -0.17
C ASP A 38 -7.79 -10.49 -1.37
N GLU A 39 -6.53 -10.82 -1.65
CA GLU A 39 -5.69 -10.20 -2.67
C GLU A 39 -5.21 -11.16 -3.76
N ASN A 40 -5.49 -12.47 -3.69
CA ASN A 40 -4.90 -13.45 -4.62
C ASN A 40 -5.30 -13.27 -6.10
N ASP A 41 -6.39 -12.53 -6.37
CA ASP A 41 -6.80 -12.14 -7.73
C ASP A 41 -6.31 -10.72 -8.11
N SER A 42 -5.61 -10.03 -7.21
CA SER A 42 -5.12 -8.68 -7.41
C SER A 42 -3.79 -8.68 -8.14
N VAL A 43 -3.66 -7.85 -9.17
CA VAL A 43 -2.37 -7.56 -9.82
C VAL A 43 -1.34 -6.93 -8.87
N PHE A 44 -1.75 -6.54 -7.67
CA PHE A 44 -0.92 -5.93 -6.63
C PHE A 44 -0.54 -6.89 -5.50
N GLU A 45 -0.90 -8.18 -5.57
CA GLU A 45 -0.63 -9.18 -4.52
C GLU A 45 0.81 -9.15 -4.00
N ASP A 46 1.80 -9.30 -4.88
CA ASP A 46 3.23 -9.21 -4.51
C ASP A 46 3.58 -7.88 -3.82
N ASP A 47 3.02 -6.77 -4.32
CA ASP A 47 3.27 -5.45 -3.76
C ASP A 47 2.66 -5.29 -2.35
N ILE A 48 1.48 -5.88 -2.14
CA ILE A 48 0.73 -5.90 -0.89
C ILE A 48 1.48 -6.71 0.16
N ASN A 49 1.87 -7.94 -0.18
CA ASN A 49 2.59 -8.82 0.73
C ASN A 49 3.93 -8.22 1.14
N SER A 50 4.66 -7.61 0.20
CA SER A 50 5.96 -6.96 0.49
C SER A 50 5.84 -5.82 1.50
N ILE A 51 4.82 -4.96 1.40
CA ILE A 51 4.65 -3.86 2.37
C ILE A 51 4.06 -4.34 3.71
N ALA A 52 3.42 -5.51 3.74
CA ALA A 52 2.93 -6.12 4.96
C ALA A 52 4.08 -6.77 5.74
N GLU A 53 5.01 -7.43 5.06
CA GLU A 53 6.21 -8.02 5.67
C GLU A 53 7.10 -6.96 6.34
N GLU A 54 7.18 -5.76 5.74
CA GLU A 54 7.84 -4.58 6.33
C GLU A 54 7.00 -3.87 7.41
N GLY A 55 5.80 -4.37 7.74
CA GLY A 55 4.91 -3.80 8.75
C GLY A 55 4.27 -2.45 8.39
N ILE A 56 4.31 -2.06 7.11
CA ILE A 56 3.74 -0.78 6.65
C ILE A 56 2.20 -0.86 6.62
N SER A 57 1.67 -1.97 6.11
CA SER A 57 0.25 -2.30 6.20
C SER A 57 -0.01 -3.29 7.33
N ILE A 58 -1.17 -3.16 7.97
CA ILE A 58 -1.63 -4.05 9.05
C ILE A 58 -3.04 -4.61 8.77
N GLY A 59 -3.48 -4.61 7.51
CA GLY A 59 -4.81 -5.06 7.10
C GLY A 59 -5.92 -3.99 7.16
N CYS A 60 -7.16 -4.39 6.88
CA CYS A 60 -8.34 -3.53 6.80
C CYS A 60 -9.56 -4.01 7.62
N ASN A 61 -9.57 -5.26 8.11
CA ASN A 61 -10.72 -5.89 8.78
C ASN A 61 -10.43 -6.21 10.26
N PRO A 62 -10.31 -5.21 11.14
CA PRO A 62 -10.12 -5.47 12.56
C PRO A 62 -11.31 -6.24 13.16
N PRO A 63 -11.08 -7.08 14.19
CA PRO A 63 -9.79 -7.28 14.86
C PRO A 63 -8.85 -8.24 14.13
N ASP A 64 -9.36 -9.05 13.20
CA ASP A 64 -8.62 -10.17 12.61
C ASP A 64 -7.50 -9.71 11.68
N ASN A 65 -7.72 -8.60 10.95
CA ASN A 65 -6.75 -8.00 10.04
C ASN A 65 -6.19 -8.98 8.98
N ALA A 66 -6.95 -10.02 8.66
CA ALA A 66 -6.62 -11.04 7.66
C ALA A 66 -6.83 -10.57 6.21
N HIS A 67 -7.41 -9.38 5.99
CA HIS A 67 -7.68 -8.81 4.67
C HIS A 67 -6.88 -7.52 4.46
N PHE A 68 -6.46 -7.27 3.23
CA PHE A 68 -5.87 -6.02 2.76
C PHE A 68 -6.89 -5.04 2.19
N CYS A 69 -7.98 -5.52 1.57
CA CYS A 69 -8.96 -4.74 0.81
C CYS A 69 -8.29 -3.96 -0.36
N PRO A 70 -7.82 -4.62 -1.43
CA PRO A 70 -6.99 -3.98 -2.48
C PRO A 70 -7.71 -2.91 -3.30
N ASP A 71 -9.02 -3.06 -3.50
CA ASP A 71 -9.83 -2.16 -4.33
C ASP A 71 -10.43 -0.97 -3.56
N ASP A 72 -10.35 -0.99 -2.23
CA ASP A 72 -10.82 0.09 -1.39
C ASP A 72 -10.00 1.37 -1.61
N LEU A 73 -10.67 2.51 -1.56
CA LEU A 73 -10.01 3.81 -1.70
C LEU A 73 -9.13 4.11 -0.48
N LEU A 74 -7.91 4.59 -0.73
CA LEU A 74 -6.99 4.97 0.34
C LEU A 74 -7.38 6.34 0.91
N THR A 75 -7.75 6.39 2.18
CA THR A 75 -7.97 7.67 2.87
C THR A 75 -6.64 8.38 3.15
N ARG A 76 -6.68 9.72 3.28
CA ARG A 76 -5.50 10.51 3.67
C ARG A 76 -4.90 10.08 5.02
N GLY A 77 -5.75 9.67 5.96
CA GLY A 77 -5.31 9.18 7.27
C GLY A 77 -4.55 7.86 7.17
N GLN A 78 -5.04 6.92 6.37
CA GLN A 78 -4.34 5.67 6.09
C GLN A 78 -3.01 5.92 5.36
N ALA A 79 -3.00 6.81 4.38
CA ALA A 79 -1.76 7.19 3.68
C ALA A 79 -0.71 7.74 4.66
N ALA A 80 -1.10 8.62 5.58
CA ALA A 80 -0.21 9.14 6.61
C ALA A 80 0.30 8.03 7.56
N ALA A 81 -0.56 7.06 7.91
CA ALA A 81 -0.16 5.93 8.72
C ALA A 81 0.86 5.03 8.01
N PHE A 82 0.68 4.76 6.71
CA PHE A 82 1.67 4.01 5.90
C PHE A 82 3.01 4.75 5.84
N ILE A 83 3.00 6.05 5.54
CA ILE A 83 4.23 6.87 5.48
C ILE A 83 4.95 6.89 6.83
N ARG A 84 4.21 7.03 7.93
CA ARG A 84 4.79 7.00 9.28
C ARG A 84 5.50 5.67 9.54
N ARG A 85 4.86 4.53 9.25
CA ARG A 85 5.47 3.20 9.46
C ARG A 85 6.65 2.96 8.53
N ALA A 86 6.59 3.46 7.30
CA ALA A 86 7.66 3.31 6.33
C ALA A 86 8.94 4.10 6.66
N LEU A 87 8.83 5.28 7.29
CA LEU A 87 9.96 6.21 7.44
C LEU A 87 10.40 6.44 8.89
N LEU A 88 9.56 6.13 9.87
CA LEU A 88 9.78 6.45 11.28
C LEU A 88 9.43 5.24 12.16
N PRO A 89 10.24 4.16 12.09
CA PRO A 89 10.02 2.95 12.87
C PRO A 89 10.11 3.23 14.38
#